data_AF-A0A952JF90-F1
#
_entry.id   AF-A0A952JF90-F1
#
_cell.length_a   1.000
_cell.length_b   1.000
_cell.length_c   1.000
_cell.angle_alpha   90.00
_cell.angle_beta   90.00
_cell.angle_gamma   90.00
#
_symmetry.space_group_name_H-M   'P 1'
#
loop_
_entity.id
_entity.type
_entity.pdbx_description
1 polymer ?
#
loop_
_entity_poly.entity_id
_entity_poly.type
_entity_poly.pdbx_seq_one_letter_code
_entity_poly.pdbx_strand_id
1 'polypeptide(L)'
;MANTYFSAQTMRLMMILLFCFTGLKTTAQEQARDIVGQWLTEKGEAKVSIYIESGLYVGKIIWVKDDKENAKLNTLVLSGFKYNSETREWNDGTVYDPRHGHKADGYLALKDPKTLKVVGYKAFRWISDTELWTRIEPNP
;
A
#
# COMPACT_ATOMS: atom_id res chain seq x y z
N MET A 1 45.17 38.44 -10.23
CA MET A 1 43.97 38.03 -11.02
C MET A 1 43.76 36.51 -11.12
N ALA A 2 44.53 35.63 -10.45
CA ALA A 2 44.33 34.17 -10.56
C ALA A 2 43.35 33.57 -9.51
N ASN A 3 43.20 34.21 -8.35
CA ASN A 3 42.43 33.64 -7.23
C ASN A 3 40.89 33.68 -7.42
N THR A 4 40.38 34.63 -8.21
CA THR A 4 38.95 34.77 -8.52
C THR A 4 38.46 33.74 -9.55
N TYR A 5 39.34 33.27 -10.45
CA TYR A 5 38.99 32.20 -11.41
C TYR A 5 38.96 30.81 -10.74
N PHE A 6 39.85 30.57 -9.78
CA PHE A 6 39.85 29.32 -8.99
C PHE A 6 38.61 29.20 -8.10
N SER A 7 38.13 30.30 -7.50
CA SER A 7 36.90 30.27 -6.69
C SER A 7 35.61 30.11 -7.53
N ALA A 8 35.57 30.69 -8.74
CA ALA A 8 34.41 30.57 -9.63
C ALA A 8 34.29 29.20 -10.32
N GLN A 9 35.42 28.56 -10.67
CA GLN A 9 35.42 27.18 -11.19
C GLN A 9 35.07 26.15 -10.11
N THR A 10 35.59 26.30 -8.90
CA THR A 10 35.24 25.40 -7.77
C THR A 10 33.78 25.56 -7.34
N MET A 11 33.21 26.76 -7.41
CA MET A 11 31.79 27.01 -7.14
C MET A 11 30.86 26.41 -8.20
N ARG A 12 31.23 26.46 -9.49
CA ARG A 12 30.48 25.79 -10.58
C ARG A 12 30.54 24.26 -10.49
N LEU A 13 31.66 23.71 -10.03
CA LEU A 13 31.81 22.26 -9.82
C LEU A 13 30.97 21.75 -8.64
N MET A 14 30.87 22.53 -7.55
CA MET A 14 29.97 22.21 -6.42
C MET A 14 28.49 22.25 -6.79
N MET A 15 28.07 23.15 -7.69
CA MET A 15 26.66 23.22 -8.13
C MET A 15 26.24 22.06 -9.06
N ILE A 16 27.18 21.48 -9.84
CA ILE A 16 26.92 20.30 -10.68
C ILE A 16 26.88 19.02 -9.82
N LEU A 17 27.73 18.91 -8.80
CA LEU A 17 27.67 17.81 -7.82
C LEU A 17 26.40 17.83 -6.97
N LEU A 18 25.86 19.00 -6.65
CA LEU A 18 24.59 19.16 -5.92
C LEU A 18 23.37 18.77 -6.77
N PHE A 19 23.46 18.86 -8.11
CA PHE A 19 22.38 18.51 -9.04
C PHE A 19 22.36 17.02 -9.42
N CYS A 20 23.46 16.29 -9.22
CA CYS A 20 23.53 14.83 -9.47
C CYS A 20 22.98 13.96 -8.33
N PHE A 21 22.57 14.53 -7.20
CA PHE A 21 22.11 13.76 -6.04
C PHE A 21 20.60 13.47 -6.02
N THR A 22 19.83 13.92 -7.02
CA THR A 22 18.35 13.83 -7.02
C THR A 22 17.80 12.49 -7.54
N GLY A 23 18.58 11.41 -7.51
CA GLY A 23 18.25 10.15 -8.21
C GLY A 23 18.10 8.89 -7.38
N LEU A 24 18.53 8.85 -6.11
CA LEU A 24 18.37 7.63 -5.30
C LEU A 24 16.90 7.43 -4.91
N LYS A 25 16.19 6.64 -5.72
CA LYS A 25 14.93 6.00 -5.32
C LYS A 25 15.24 5.11 -4.12
N THR A 26 14.91 5.57 -2.92
CA THR A 26 15.02 4.73 -1.73
C THR A 26 14.10 3.53 -1.87
N THR A 27 14.65 2.32 -1.72
CA THR A 27 13.94 1.04 -1.92
C THR A 27 12.76 0.86 -0.97
N ALA A 28 12.79 1.52 0.19
CA ALA A 28 11.71 1.47 1.18
C ALA A 28 10.44 2.19 0.71
N GLN A 29 10.58 3.32 -0.01
CA GLN A 29 9.43 4.13 -0.45
C GLN A 29 8.67 3.47 -1.61
N GLU A 30 9.38 2.74 -2.48
CA GLU A 30 8.75 1.93 -3.53
C GLU A 30 7.97 0.76 -2.92
N GLN A 31 8.61 0.01 -2.01
CA GLN A 31 7.97 -1.13 -1.33
C GLN A 31 6.69 -0.74 -0.57
N ALA A 32 6.69 0.42 0.10
CA ALA A 32 5.52 0.91 0.83
C ALA A 32 4.30 1.04 -0.09
N ARG A 33 4.50 1.36 -1.37
CA ARG A 33 3.43 1.55 -2.35
C ARG A 33 3.01 0.27 -3.05
N ASP A 34 3.68 -0.86 -2.82
CA ASP A 34 3.45 -2.09 -3.57
C ASP A 34 2.00 -2.59 -3.45
N ILE A 35 1.31 -2.37 -2.32
CA ILE A 35 -0.09 -2.80 -2.17
C ILE A 35 -1.11 -1.87 -2.83
N VAL A 36 -0.71 -0.68 -3.28
CA VAL A 36 -1.59 0.25 -3.97
C VAL A 36 -2.02 -0.35 -5.30
N GLY A 37 -3.31 -0.30 -5.61
CA GLY A 37 -3.88 -0.90 -6.81
C GLY A 37 -5.23 -1.56 -6.57
N GLN A 38 -5.65 -2.39 -7.51
CA GLN A 38 -6.92 -3.13 -7.44
C GLN A 38 -6.66 -4.62 -7.16
N TRP A 39 -7.50 -5.17 -6.30
CA TRP A 39 -7.37 -6.53 -5.78
C TRP A 39 -8.71 -7.24 -5.86
N LEU A 40 -8.69 -8.50 -6.28
CA LEU A 40 -9.83 -9.39 -6.24
C LEU A 40 -9.79 -10.18 -4.93
N THR A 41 -10.89 -10.18 -4.17
CA THR A 41 -11.03 -10.99 -2.95
C THR A 41 -10.84 -12.47 -3.25
N GLU A 42 -10.46 -13.28 -2.25
CA GLU A 42 -10.14 -14.71 -2.43
C GLU A 42 -11.24 -15.51 -3.16
N LYS A 43 -12.51 -15.24 -2.85
CA LYS A 43 -13.66 -15.90 -3.48
C LYS A 43 -14.08 -15.32 -4.83
N GLY A 44 -13.41 -14.26 -5.29
CA GLY A 44 -13.78 -13.55 -6.51
C GLY A 44 -15.10 -12.78 -6.43
N GLU A 45 -15.56 -12.44 -5.22
CA GLU A 45 -16.87 -11.84 -4.98
C GLU A 45 -16.84 -10.30 -5.01
N ALA A 46 -15.68 -9.69 -4.72
CA ALA A 46 -15.52 -8.24 -4.76
C ALA A 46 -14.15 -7.83 -5.29
N LYS A 47 -14.08 -6.63 -5.89
CA LYS A 47 -12.82 -5.93 -6.19
C LYS A 47 -12.65 -4.78 -5.21
N VAL A 48 -11.46 -4.66 -4.65
CA VAL A 48 -11.09 -3.63 -3.68
C VAL A 48 -9.98 -2.77 -4.27
N SER A 49 -10.16 -1.46 -4.25
CA SER A 49 -9.11 -0.50 -4.58
C SER A 49 -8.42 -0.06 -3.30
N ILE A 50 -7.11 -0.32 -3.22
CA ILE A 50 -6.23 0.13 -2.15
C ILE A 50 -5.51 1.40 -2.59
N TYR A 51 -5.58 2.45 -1.78
CA TYR A 51 -4.95 3.74 -2.01
C TYR A 51 -4.44 4.35 -0.70
N ILE A 52 -3.67 5.43 -0.80
CA ILE A 52 -3.13 6.15 0.35
C ILE A 52 -3.96 7.42 0.56
N GLU A 53 -4.47 7.61 1.76
CA GLU A 53 -5.19 8.80 2.19
C GLU A 53 -4.62 9.28 3.52
N SER A 54 -4.18 10.54 3.59
CA SER A 54 -3.55 11.12 4.79
C SER A 54 -2.37 10.30 5.35
N GLY A 55 -1.59 9.66 4.46
CA GLY A 55 -0.45 8.80 4.82
C GLY A 55 -0.82 7.40 5.31
N LEU A 56 -2.11 7.04 5.30
CA LEU A 56 -2.61 5.73 5.71
C LEU A 56 -3.13 4.96 4.51
N TYR A 57 -2.99 3.63 4.52
CA TYR A 57 -3.50 2.77 3.47
C TYR A 57 -4.96 2.42 3.75
N VAL A 58 -5.82 2.66 2.77
CA VAL A 58 -7.27 2.49 2.82
C VAL A 58 -7.70 1.64 1.63
N GLY A 59 -8.68 0.77 1.84
CA GLY A 59 -9.21 -0.15 0.83
C GLY A 59 -10.72 -0.05 0.71
N LYS A 60 -11.22 0.22 -0.49
CA LYS A 60 -12.64 0.45 -0.77
C LYS A 60 -13.18 -0.53 -1.80
N ILE A 61 -14.38 -1.08 -1.58
CA ILE A 61 -15.06 -1.93 -2.57
C ILE A 61 -15.45 -1.07 -3.79
N ILE A 62 -14.99 -1.47 -4.97
CA ILE A 62 -15.26 -0.79 -6.25
C ILE A 62 -16.13 -1.62 -7.20
N TRP A 63 -16.30 -2.91 -6.93
CA TRP A 63 -17.14 -3.82 -7.70
C TRP A 63 -17.52 -5.02 -6.84
N VAL A 64 -18.71 -5.56 -7.08
CA VAL A 64 -19.21 -6.80 -6.50
C VAL A 64 -19.71 -7.71 -7.61
N LYS A 65 -19.63 -9.02 -7.41
CA LYS A 65 -20.06 -10.03 -8.39
C LYS A 65 -21.58 -10.17 -8.45
N ASP A 66 -22.25 -10.07 -7.31
CA ASP A 66 -23.72 -10.16 -7.21
C ASP A 66 -24.32 -8.77 -7.08
N ASP A 67 -25.24 -8.40 -7.98
CA ASP A 67 -25.92 -7.11 -7.98
C ASP A 67 -26.73 -6.86 -6.70
N LYS A 68 -27.16 -7.92 -6.00
CA LYS A 68 -27.83 -7.78 -4.70
C LYS A 68 -26.93 -7.15 -3.64
N GLU A 69 -25.62 -7.23 -3.84
CA GLU A 69 -24.60 -6.70 -2.95
C GLU A 69 -24.17 -5.28 -3.32
N ASN A 70 -24.83 -4.63 -4.28
CA ASN A 70 -24.51 -3.27 -4.70
C ASN A 70 -24.58 -2.25 -3.54
N ALA A 71 -25.36 -2.53 -2.49
CA ALA A 71 -25.38 -1.73 -1.27
C ALA A 71 -24.02 -1.68 -0.52
N LYS A 72 -23.12 -2.64 -0.77
CA LYS A 72 -21.77 -2.71 -0.19
C LYS A 72 -20.73 -1.91 -0.99
N LEU A 73 -21.07 -1.42 -2.19
CA LEU A 73 -20.17 -0.58 -2.97
C LEU A 73 -19.75 0.66 -2.17
N ASN A 74 -18.51 1.10 -2.38
CA ASN A 74 -17.89 2.21 -1.65
C ASN A 74 -17.64 1.99 -0.15
N THR A 75 -17.93 0.80 0.39
CA THR A 75 -17.57 0.46 1.77
C THR A 75 -16.07 0.37 1.94
N LEU A 76 -15.55 0.98 3.01
CA LEU A 76 -14.15 0.83 3.42
C LEU A 76 -13.97 -0.51 4.15
N VAL A 77 -13.25 -1.42 3.52
CA VAL A 77 -12.94 -2.75 4.07
C VAL A 77 -11.54 -2.82 4.68
N LEU A 78 -10.65 -1.90 4.31
CA LEU A 78 -9.33 -1.72 4.92
C LEU A 78 -9.19 -0.26 5.36
N SER A 79 -8.69 0.00 6.56
CA SER A 79 -8.54 1.37 7.07
C SER A 79 -7.37 1.51 8.04
N GLY A 80 -6.64 2.62 7.93
CA GLY A 80 -5.65 3.04 8.95
C GLY A 80 -4.31 2.31 8.90
N PHE A 81 -4.06 1.50 7.87
CA PHE A 81 -2.83 0.72 7.78
C PHE A 81 -1.59 1.61 7.57
N LYS A 82 -0.45 1.20 8.12
CA LYS A 82 0.85 1.85 7.98
C LYS A 82 1.92 0.83 7.59
N TYR A 83 2.76 1.17 6.62
CA TYR A 83 3.87 0.30 6.24
C TYR A 83 4.96 0.29 7.32
N ASN A 84 5.34 -0.91 7.76
CA ASN A 84 6.48 -1.16 8.62
C ASN A 84 7.57 -1.86 7.80
N SER A 85 8.70 -1.18 7.58
CA SER A 85 9.80 -1.68 6.77
C SER A 85 10.58 -2.82 7.42
N GLU A 86 10.55 -2.93 8.76
CA GLU A 86 11.23 -4.00 9.49
C GLU A 86 10.51 -5.33 9.31
N THR A 87 9.17 -5.32 9.42
CA THR A 87 8.36 -6.53 9.23
C THR A 87 7.94 -6.76 7.78
N ARG A 88 8.08 -5.74 6.91
CA ARG A 88 7.55 -5.73 5.53
C ARG A 88 6.03 -5.98 5.49
N GLU A 89 5.32 -5.44 6.48
CA GLU A 89 3.87 -5.55 6.62
C GLU A 89 3.24 -4.17 6.69
N TRP A 90 1.96 -4.10 6.33
CA TRP A 90 1.13 -2.94 6.63
C TRP A 90 0.31 -3.27 7.88
N ASN A 91 0.58 -2.58 8.98
CA ASN A 91 0.07 -2.87 10.33
C ASN A 91 -0.81 -1.73 10.86
N ASP A 92 -1.30 -1.87 12.10
CA ASP A 92 -2.07 -0.87 12.86
C ASP A 92 -3.42 -0.47 12.24
N GLY A 93 -3.85 -1.21 11.21
CA GLY A 93 -5.11 -0.99 10.54
C GLY A 93 -6.19 -1.96 10.99
N THR A 94 -7.37 -1.75 10.43
CA THR A 94 -8.53 -2.60 10.67
C THR A 94 -9.06 -3.19 9.36
N VAL A 95 -9.50 -4.44 9.42
CA VAL A 95 -10.22 -5.13 8.35
C VAL A 95 -11.71 -5.17 8.73
N TYR A 96 -12.59 -4.81 7.79
CA TYR A 96 -14.04 -4.88 7.95
C TYR A 96 -14.64 -5.84 6.92
N ASP A 97 -15.38 -6.85 7.39
CA ASP A 97 -16.19 -7.75 6.57
C ASP A 97 -17.65 -7.28 6.56
N PRO A 98 -18.13 -6.64 5.47
CA PRO A 98 -19.50 -6.17 5.36
C PRO A 98 -20.52 -7.29 5.17
N ARG A 99 -20.11 -8.55 4.93
CA ARG A 99 -21.03 -9.70 4.82
C ARG A 99 -21.60 -10.07 6.19
N HIS A 100 -20.78 -9.96 7.22
CA HIS A 100 -21.13 -10.37 8.59
C HIS A 100 -21.16 -9.18 9.57
N GLY A 101 -20.78 -7.98 9.11
CA GLY A 101 -20.73 -6.78 9.95
C GLY A 101 -19.58 -6.81 10.98
N HIS A 102 -18.55 -7.62 10.74
CA HIS A 102 -17.43 -7.78 11.67
C HIS A 102 -16.26 -6.88 11.32
N LYS A 103 -15.69 -6.23 12.33
CA LYS A 103 -14.48 -5.42 12.23
C LYS A 103 -13.43 -5.96 13.19
N ALA A 104 -12.19 -6.07 12.75
CA ALA A 104 -11.08 -6.56 13.53
C ALA A 104 -9.82 -5.74 13.25
N ASP A 105 -8.87 -5.76 14.19
CA ASP A 105 -7.51 -5.32 13.92
C ASP A 105 -6.89 -6.25 12.88
N GLY A 106 -5.94 -5.75 12.10
CA GLY A 106 -5.37 -6.53 11.03
C GLY A 106 -3.99 -6.12 10.60
N TYR A 107 -3.44 -6.92 9.69
CA TYR A 107 -2.25 -6.58 8.93
C TYR A 107 -2.37 -7.09 7.50
N LEU A 108 -1.60 -6.45 6.60
CA LEU A 108 -1.49 -6.84 5.20
C LEU A 108 -0.04 -7.22 4.91
N ALA A 109 0.17 -8.21 4.07
CA ALA A 109 1.50 -8.60 3.61
C ALA A 109 1.45 -9.15 2.19
N LEU A 110 2.41 -8.78 1.34
CA LEU A 110 2.55 -9.40 0.04
C LEU A 110 3.26 -10.74 0.20
N LYS A 111 2.64 -11.83 -0.25
CA LYS A 111 3.32 -13.13 -0.39
C LYS A 111 4.22 -13.12 -1.63
N ASP A 112 3.75 -12.45 -2.67
CA ASP A 112 4.42 -12.18 -3.94
C ASP A 112 3.77 -10.93 -4.58
N PRO A 113 4.28 -10.40 -5.71
CA PRO A 113 3.74 -9.19 -6.32
C PRO A 113 2.24 -9.27 -6.70
N LYS A 114 1.68 -10.48 -6.87
CA LYS A 114 0.30 -10.72 -7.31
C LYS A 114 -0.62 -11.22 -6.20
N THR A 115 -0.09 -11.55 -5.02
CA THR A 115 -0.86 -12.13 -3.92
C THR A 115 -0.72 -11.31 -2.63
N LEU A 116 -1.82 -10.68 -2.23
CA LEU A 116 -1.94 -9.94 -0.97
C LEU A 116 -2.59 -10.84 0.09
N LYS A 117 -1.87 -11.06 1.20
CA LYS A 117 -2.44 -11.64 2.40
C LYS A 117 -3.14 -10.55 3.20
N VAL A 118 -4.43 -10.72 3.47
CA VAL A 118 -5.25 -9.84 4.29
C VAL A 118 -5.64 -10.59 5.55
N VAL A 119 -5.24 -10.09 6.72
CA VAL A 119 -5.47 -10.79 7.99
C VAL A 119 -6.26 -9.92 8.94
N GLY A 120 -7.35 -10.45 9.48
CA GLY A 120 -8.07 -9.88 10.62
C GLY A 120 -7.87 -10.76 11.86
N TYR A 121 -7.62 -10.17 13.03
CA TYR A 121 -7.40 -10.90 14.26
C TYR A 121 -8.10 -10.27 15.45
N LYS A 122 -8.44 -11.09 16.45
CA LYS A 122 -9.11 -10.65 17.69
C LYS A 122 -8.11 -10.67 18.84
N ALA A 123 -7.74 -9.50 19.37
CA ALA A 123 -6.80 -9.27 20.47
C ALA A 123 -5.35 -9.80 20.27
N PHE A 124 -5.16 -11.01 19.74
CA PHE A 124 -3.85 -11.63 19.49
C PHE A 124 -3.77 -12.15 18.05
N ARG A 125 -2.61 -11.97 17.39
CA ARG A 125 -2.39 -12.35 15.98
C ARG A 125 -2.55 -13.86 15.69
N TRP A 126 -2.38 -14.73 16.68
CA TRP A 126 -2.55 -16.17 16.49
C TRP A 126 -4.03 -16.59 16.42
N ILE A 127 -4.97 -15.75 16.85
CA ILE A 127 -6.42 -15.93 16.64
C ILE A 127 -6.82 -15.04 15.47
N SER A 128 -6.59 -15.53 14.25
CA SER A 128 -6.80 -14.74 13.03
C SER A 128 -7.54 -15.51 11.96
N ASP A 129 -8.28 -14.74 11.15
CA ASP A 129 -8.80 -15.14 9.86
C ASP A 129 -7.92 -14.52 8.77
N THR A 130 -7.65 -15.27 7.70
CA THR A 130 -6.80 -14.84 6.59
C THR A 130 -7.53 -15.01 5.27
N GLU A 131 -7.52 -13.98 4.42
CA GLU A 131 -7.87 -14.09 3.01
C GLU A 131 -6.65 -13.84 2.12
N LEU A 132 -6.61 -14.50 0.96
CA LEU A 132 -5.59 -14.26 -0.08
C LEU A 132 -6.22 -13.57 -1.28
N TRP A 133 -5.90 -12.30 -1.47
CA TRP A 133 -6.41 -11.50 -2.58
C TRP A 133 -5.44 -11.52 -3.76
N THR A 134 -6.00 -11.52 -4.96
CA THR A 134 -5.21 -11.54 -6.21
C THR A 134 -5.17 -10.16 -6.84
N ARG A 135 -3.99 -9.71 -7.25
CA ARG A 135 -3.85 -8.42 -7.94
C ARG A 135 -4.57 -8.47 -9.28
N ILE A 136 -5.30 -7.40 -9.58
CA ILE A 136 -5.89 -7.15 -10.89
C ILE A 136 -4.87 -6.32 -11.66
N GLU A 137 -4.23 -6.93 -12.65
CA GLU A 137 -3.42 -6.17 -13.60
C GLU A 137 -4.35 -5.31 -14.47
N PRO A 138 -3.98 -4.04 -14.79
CA PRO A 138 -4.68 -3.32 -15.83
C PRO A 138 -4.61 -4.18 -17.09
N ASN A 139 -5.76 -4.41 -17.73
CA ASN A 139 -5.80 -5.12 -19.00
C ASN A 139 -4.85 -4.36 -19.96
N PRO A 140 -3.81 -5.02 -20.52
CA PRO A 140 -2.83 -4.36 -21.38
C PRO A 140 -3.46 -3.67 -22.60
#